data_AF-A0A9P6AI09-F1
#
_entry.id   AF-A0A9P6AI09-F1
#
_cell.length_a   1.000
_cell.length_b   1.000
_cell.length_c   1.000
_cell.angle_alpha   90.00
_cell.angle_beta   90.00
_cell.angle_gamma   90.00
#
_symmetry.space_group_name_H-M   'P 1'
#
loop_
_entity.id
_entity.type
_entity.pdbx_description
1 polymer ?
#
loop_
_entity_poly.entity_id
_entity_poly.type
_entity_poly.pdbx_seq_one_letter_code
_entity_poly.pdbx_strand_id
1 'polypeptide(L)'
;MKTSLFFAAGVLLLPTLTTAVVDISWNVSNVPASGLTHIGFPFSIAKAPHEIGYFFLQQFTFVNDEPHISGQIGLQPRPDSSKNGFTIGAVFSSYIPDATTNDTNCHIGARGGAGVTCSVDFLGWYDAGYTLHVYKARGTMWTATVVNNKTDLETHVGSYTLPSDKGGIAGSQQGFVEYTPWDPGSPTYTSVTFETPVTVTPGSEGSLGDAREYGVARGRLTFRVRGLQKGLKSALGSNK
;
A
#
# COMPACT_ATOMS: atom_id res chain seq x y z
N MET A 1 8.11 35.96 -42.56
CA MET A 1 7.10 35.35 -41.68
C MET A 1 6.93 33.89 -42.09
N LYS A 2 7.41 32.94 -41.27
CA LYS A 2 7.07 31.52 -41.37
C LYS A 2 6.78 31.05 -39.95
N THR A 3 5.52 30.74 -39.70
CA THR A 3 4.95 30.27 -38.44
C THR A 3 5.39 28.83 -38.19
N SER A 4 6.11 28.60 -37.10
CA SER A 4 6.37 27.26 -36.58
C SER A 4 5.14 26.80 -35.79
N LEU A 5 4.49 25.72 -36.25
CA LEU A 5 3.52 24.97 -35.45
C LEU A 5 4.28 24.16 -34.40
N PHE A 6 4.10 24.49 -33.13
CA PHE A 6 4.43 23.60 -32.03
C PHE A 6 3.33 22.53 -31.93
N PHE A 7 3.67 21.29 -32.26
CA PHE A 7 2.88 20.14 -31.83
C PHE A 7 3.12 19.98 -30.32
N ALA A 8 2.15 20.40 -29.52
CA ALA A 8 2.05 19.98 -28.13
C ALA A 8 1.79 18.47 -28.13
N ALA A 9 2.82 17.67 -27.84
CA ALA A 9 2.64 16.27 -27.50
C ALA A 9 1.90 16.22 -26.16
N GLY A 10 0.57 16.13 -26.22
CA GLY A 10 -0.26 15.83 -25.07
C GLY A 10 0.15 14.46 -24.55
N VAL A 11 0.77 14.43 -23.37
CA VAL A 11 0.95 13.21 -22.59
C VAL A 11 -0.46 12.74 -22.23
N LEU A 12 -0.96 11.76 -22.98
CA LEU A 12 -2.12 10.97 -22.61
C LEU A 12 -1.80 10.27 -21.29
N LEU A 13 -2.30 10.83 -20.19
CA LEU A 13 -2.51 10.08 -18.94
C LEU A 13 -3.50 8.98 -19.28
N LEU A 14 -3.00 7.82 -19.69
CA LEU A 14 -3.82 6.61 -19.68
C LEU A 14 -4.18 6.37 -18.21
N PRO A 15 -5.47 6.45 -17.81
CA PRO A 15 -5.86 5.94 -16.52
C PRO A 15 -5.60 4.44 -16.61
N THR A 16 -4.53 3.95 -15.98
CA THR A 16 -4.38 2.52 -15.80
C THR A 16 -5.62 2.07 -15.06
N LEU A 17 -6.42 1.20 -15.70
CA LEU A 17 -7.61 0.59 -15.13
C LEU A 17 -7.14 -0.39 -14.04
N THR A 18 -6.61 0.16 -12.95
CA THR A 18 -6.33 -0.58 -11.73
C THR A 18 -7.68 -1.00 -11.18
N THR A 19 -7.86 -2.29 -10.96
CA THR A 19 -9.11 -2.81 -10.43
C THR A 19 -8.86 -3.26 -9.01
N ALA A 20 -9.33 -2.46 -8.05
CA ALA A 20 -9.45 -2.93 -6.68
C ALA A 20 -10.48 -4.07 -6.67
N VAL A 21 -10.03 -5.25 -6.24
CA VAL A 21 -10.81 -6.49 -6.27
C VAL A 21 -11.28 -6.91 -4.87
N VAL A 22 -10.60 -6.43 -3.84
CA VAL A 22 -10.99 -6.61 -2.43
C VAL A 22 -10.78 -5.30 -1.69
N ASP A 23 -11.72 -4.95 -0.83
CA ASP A 23 -11.56 -3.92 0.20
C ASP A 23 -11.61 -4.55 1.60
N ILE A 24 -10.88 -3.95 2.53
CA ILE A 24 -10.89 -4.30 3.95
C ILE A 24 -10.75 -3.02 4.77
N SER A 25 -11.60 -2.79 5.77
CA SER A 25 -11.42 -1.65 6.66
C SER A 25 -10.53 -2.00 7.85
N TRP A 26 -9.84 -1.00 8.38
CA TRP A 26 -9.11 -1.09 9.63
C TRP A 26 -9.42 0.11 10.51
N ASN A 27 -9.31 -0.08 11.82
CA ASN A 27 -9.52 0.95 12.82
C ASN A 27 -8.56 0.78 14.00
N VAL A 28 -8.19 1.88 14.65
CA VAL A 28 -7.41 1.95 15.89
C VAL A 28 -8.23 2.74 16.90
N SER A 29 -8.47 2.17 18.07
CA SER A 29 -9.17 2.84 19.17
C SER A 29 -8.28 3.86 19.89
N ASN A 30 -8.90 4.77 20.63
CA ASN A 30 -8.21 5.73 21.51
C ASN A 30 -7.11 6.56 20.81
N VAL A 31 -7.35 6.92 19.55
CA VAL A 31 -6.41 7.74 18.77
C VAL A 31 -6.41 9.18 19.29
N PRO A 32 -5.23 9.76 19.59
CA PRO A 32 -5.13 11.16 20.00
C PRO A 32 -5.74 12.09 18.94
N ALA A 33 -6.27 13.25 19.35
CA ALA A 33 -6.80 14.25 18.41
C ALA A 33 -5.74 14.73 17.40
N SER A 34 -4.46 14.66 17.76
CA SER A 34 -3.33 14.96 16.87
C SER A 34 -3.03 13.84 15.86
N GLY A 35 -3.70 12.69 15.93
CA GLY A 35 -3.41 11.48 15.16
C GLY A 35 -2.28 10.62 15.76
N LEU A 36 -2.16 9.41 15.23
CA LEU A 36 -1.09 8.45 15.54
C LEU A 36 0.25 8.94 14.97
N THR A 37 1.35 8.69 15.67
CA THR A 37 2.71 8.94 15.15
C THR A 37 3.35 7.71 14.53
N HIS A 38 2.69 6.56 14.65
CA HIS A 38 3.16 5.28 14.12
C HIS A 38 1.96 4.36 13.90
N ILE A 39 1.97 3.63 12.80
CA ILE A 39 1.11 2.49 12.54
C ILE A 39 1.91 1.40 11.83
N GLY A 40 1.72 0.15 12.23
CA GLY A 40 2.27 -1.03 11.58
C GLY A 40 1.15 -1.90 11.03
N PHE A 41 1.29 -2.35 9.80
CA PHE A 41 0.36 -3.24 9.15
C PHE A 41 1.02 -4.59 8.90
N PRO A 42 0.66 -5.65 9.62
CA PRO A 42 1.19 -6.97 9.33
C PRO A 42 0.44 -7.63 8.16
N PHE A 43 1.21 -8.21 7.25
CA PHE A 43 0.78 -8.86 6.01
C PHE A 43 1.45 -10.23 5.85
N SER A 44 0.78 -11.13 5.14
CA SER A 44 1.42 -12.27 4.50
C SER A 44 0.88 -12.48 3.09
N ILE A 45 1.78 -12.67 2.13
CA ILE A 45 1.46 -12.88 0.71
C ILE A 45 1.88 -14.28 0.23
N ALA A 46 1.88 -15.27 1.13
CA ALA A 46 2.42 -16.62 0.90
C ALA A 46 1.82 -17.44 -0.25
N LYS A 47 0.73 -16.98 -0.86
CA LYS A 47 0.16 -17.61 -2.07
C LYS A 47 -0.02 -16.61 -3.20
N ALA A 48 0.63 -15.45 -3.14
CA ALA A 48 0.69 -14.55 -4.27
C ALA A 48 1.57 -15.17 -5.37
N PRO A 49 1.20 -14.97 -6.65
CA PRO A 49 2.03 -15.44 -7.74
C PRO A 49 3.33 -14.64 -7.79
N HIS A 50 4.42 -15.28 -8.21
CA HIS A 50 5.73 -14.64 -8.38
C HIS A 50 5.78 -13.94 -9.75
N GLU A 51 4.91 -12.96 -9.94
CA GLU A 51 4.73 -12.20 -11.17
C GLU A 51 4.23 -10.79 -10.86
N ILE A 52 4.38 -9.87 -11.81
CA ILE A 52 3.79 -8.54 -11.67
C ILE A 52 2.26 -8.60 -11.85
N GLY A 53 1.54 -7.73 -11.18
CA GLY A 53 0.11 -7.50 -11.45
C GLY A 53 -0.73 -7.28 -10.20
N TYR A 54 -0.33 -7.87 -9.07
CA TYR A 54 -0.98 -7.63 -7.78
C TYR A 54 -0.31 -6.51 -6.98
N PHE A 55 -1.14 -5.77 -6.24
CA PHE A 55 -0.68 -4.86 -5.21
C PHE A 55 -1.56 -5.01 -3.97
N PHE A 56 -0.97 -5.41 -2.85
CA PHE A 56 -1.64 -5.55 -1.56
C PHE A 56 -1.28 -4.35 -0.70
N LEU A 57 -2.27 -3.53 -0.36
CA LEU A 57 -2.00 -2.22 0.21
C LEU A 57 -2.93 -1.89 1.37
N GLN A 58 -2.46 -1.02 2.25
CA GLN A 58 -3.24 -0.32 3.26
C GLN A 58 -3.16 1.18 2.97
N GLN A 59 -4.30 1.84 2.92
CA GLN A 59 -4.39 3.29 2.86
C GLN A 59 -4.46 3.87 4.27
N PHE A 60 -4.06 5.14 4.39
CA PHE A 60 -4.19 5.92 5.60
C PHE A 60 -4.43 7.39 5.25
N THR A 61 -5.04 8.12 6.18
CA THR A 61 -5.29 9.55 6.06
C THR A 61 -4.55 10.27 7.18
N PHE A 62 -4.10 11.49 6.93
CA PHE A 62 -3.56 12.35 7.98
C PHE A 62 -4.64 13.27 8.55
N VAL A 63 -4.57 13.55 9.85
CA VAL A 63 -5.38 14.60 10.48
C VAL A 63 -5.15 15.93 9.74
N ASN A 64 -6.22 16.71 9.54
CA ASN A 64 -6.28 17.91 8.69
C ASN A 64 -6.12 17.64 7.18
N ASP A 65 -6.35 16.41 6.74
CA ASP A 65 -6.51 16.04 5.33
C ASP A 65 -7.80 15.26 5.06
N GLU A 66 -8.54 14.92 6.12
CA GLU A 66 -9.86 14.29 6.02
C GLU A 66 -10.85 15.17 5.21
N PRO A 67 -11.70 14.56 4.36
CA PRO A 67 -11.94 13.13 4.19
C PRO A 67 -11.06 12.45 3.11
N HIS A 68 -9.97 13.08 2.67
CA HIS A 68 -9.17 12.60 1.54
C HIS A 68 -8.25 11.44 1.94
N ILE A 69 -8.03 10.50 1.02
CA ILE A 69 -7.02 9.46 1.19
C ILE A 69 -5.65 10.12 1.02
N SER A 70 -4.88 10.18 2.10
CA SER A 70 -3.61 10.92 2.08
C SER A 70 -2.41 10.08 1.69
N GLY A 71 -2.45 8.78 1.91
CA GLY A 71 -1.33 7.92 1.63
C GLY A 71 -1.65 6.44 1.61
N GLN A 72 -0.67 5.66 1.19
CA GLN A 72 -0.75 4.21 1.12
C GLN A 72 0.61 3.56 1.34
N ILE A 73 0.60 2.32 1.80
CA ILE A 73 1.76 1.45 1.91
C ILE A 73 1.37 0.03 1.51
N GLY A 74 2.24 -0.70 0.82
CA GLY A 74 1.91 -2.06 0.39
C GLY A 74 3.04 -2.85 -0.24
N LEU A 75 2.73 -4.12 -0.57
CA LEU A 75 3.63 -5.07 -1.21
C LEU A 75 3.17 -5.44 -2.62
N GLN A 76 4.13 -5.55 -3.53
CA GLN A 76 3.96 -5.97 -4.92
C GLN A 76 4.77 -7.24 -5.16
N PRO A 77 4.14 -8.36 -5.52
CA PRO A 77 4.87 -9.50 -6.04
C PRO A 77 5.72 -9.14 -7.26
N ARG A 78 6.88 -9.80 -7.37
CA ARG A 78 7.81 -9.69 -8.50
C ARG A 78 8.15 -11.08 -9.05
N PRO A 79 8.52 -11.16 -10.34
CA PRO A 79 9.19 -12.32 -10.88
C PRO A 79 10.46 -12.67 -10.10
N ASP A 80 10.71 -13.96 -9.97
CA ASP A 80 11.94 -14.47 -9.38
C ASP A 80 13.15 -14.00 -10.19
N SER A 81 14.17 -13.52 -9.47
CA SER A 81 15.44 -13.15 -10.09
C SER A 81 16.38 -14.34 -10.07
N SER A 82 16.90 -14.72 -11.23
CA SER A 82 17.95 -15.74 -11.34
C SER A 82 19.24 -15.38 -10.59
N LYS A 83 19.46 -14.09 -10.28
CA LYS A 83 20.64 -13.59 -9.56
C LYS A 83 20.37 -13.35 -8.07
N ASN A 84 19.17 -12.89 -7.74
CA ASN A 84 18.85 -12.35 -6.42
C ASN A 84 17.82 -13.23 -5.66
N GLY A 85 17.26 -14.27 -6.28
CA GLY A 85 16.24 -15.11 -5.65
C GLY A 85 14.86 -14.46 -5.63
N PHE A 86 14.09 -14.70 -4.57
CA PHE A 86 12.75 -14.17 -4.42
C PHE A 86 12.78 -12.67 -4.11
N THR A 87 12.11 -11.89 -4.95
CA THR A 87 12.02 -10.43 -4.82
C THR A 87 10.59 -10.02 -4.52
N ILE A 88 10.44 -9.04 -3.64
CA ILE A 88 9.16 -8.38 -3.36
C ILE A 88 9.38 -6.87 -3.50
N GLY A 89 8.46 -6.19 -4.17
CA GLY A 89 8.41 -4.74 -4.21
C GLY A 89 7.64 -4.19 -3.01
N ALA A 90 8.09 -3.07 -2.46
CA ALA A 90 7.35 -2.28 -1.48
C ALA A 90 7.11 -0.88 -2.04
N VAL A 91 5.91 -0.33 -1.81
CA VAL A 91 5.52 1.01 -2.25
C VAL A 91 4.97 1.78 -1.06
N PHE A 92 5.38 3.04 -0.93
CA PHE A 92 4.88 3.98 0.06
C PHE A 92 4.62 5.32 -0.62
N SER A 93 3.39 5.81 -0.57
CA SER A 93 3.00 7.06 -1.26
C SER A 93 2.28 8.01 -0.32
N SER A 94 2.46 9.31 -0.58
CA SER A 94 1.61 10.40 -0.14
C SER A 94 0.94 11.04 -1.36
N TYR A 95 -0.34 11.38 -1.24
CA TYR A 95 -1.12 12.12 -2.21
C TYR A 95 -1.28 13.61 -1.83
N ILE A 96 -0.68 14.03 -0.71
CA ILE A 96 -0.78 15.39 -0.20
C ILE A 96 0.06 16.33 -1.07
N PRO A 97 -0.52 17.42 -1.61
CA PRO A 97 0.22 18.46 -2.31
C PRO A 97 1.35 19.05 -1.47
N ASP A 98 2.40 19.53 -2.14
CA ASP A 98 3.57 20.14 -1.50
C ASP A 98 4.37 19.23 -0.56
N ALA A 99 4.07 17.92 -0.54
CA ALA A 99 4.96 16.94 0.06
C ALA A 99 6.30 16.92 -0.68
N THR A 100 7.40 16.81 0.07
CA THR A 100 8.76 16.83 -0.45
C THR A 100 9.55 15.61 -0.01
N THR A 101 10.64 15.30 -0.69
CA THR A 101 11.53 14.20 -0.31
C THR A 101 12.95 14.48 -0.78
N ASN A 102 13.93 13.99 -0.02
CA ASN A 102 15.34 13.90 -0.40
C ASN A 102 15.81 12.44 -0.42
N ASP A 103 14.87 11.50 -0.29
CA ASP A 103 15.13 10.09 -0.19
C ASP A 103 15.33 9.49 -1.59
N THR A 104 16.38 8.69 -1.75
CA THR A 104 16.75 8.13 -3.06
C THR A 104 15.75 7.10 -3.58
N ASN A 105 14.93 6.51 -2.69
CA ASN A 105 13.89 5.58 -3.10
C ASN A 105 12.62 6.30 -3.58
N CYS A 106 12.57 7.63 -3.46
CA CYS A 106 11.38 8.43 -3.67
C CYS A 106 11.53 9.42 -4.83
N HIS A 107 10.39 9.75 -5.42
CA HIS A 107 10.27 10.81 -6.40
C HIS A 107 9.01 11.64 -6.16
N ILE A 108 9.03 12.89 -6.63
CA ILE A 108 7.84 13.75 -6.62
C ILE A 108 6.79 13.17 -7.58
N GLY A 109 5.54 13.24 -7.15
CA GLY A 109 4.36 12.78 -7.85
C GLY A 109 3.87 11.42 -7.37
N ALA A 110 2.55 11.28 -7.24
CA ALA A 110 1.90 10.02 -6.91
C ALA A 110 0.80 9.70 -7.93
N ARG A 111 0.91 8.56 -8.61
CA ARG A 111 0.04 8.16 -9.73
C ARG A 111 -0.13 9.26 -10.80
N GLY A 112 0.93 10.00 -11.09
CA GLY A 112 0.93 11.12 -12.05
C GLY A 112 0.31 12.43 -11.53
N GLY A 113 -0.17 12.46 -10.28
CA GLY A 113 -0.67 13.65 -9.60
C GLY A 113 0.31 14.19 -8.56
N ALA A 114 -0.21 15.03 -7.64
CA ALA A 114 0.57 15.62 -6.55
C ALA A 114 1.04 14.58 -5.53
N GLY A 115 2.01 14.96 -4.70
CA GLY A 115 2.53 14.13 -3.60
C GLY A 115 3.89 13.50 -3.88
N VAL A 116 4.17 12.37 -3.23
CA VAL A 116 5.46 11.67 -3.30
C VAL A 116 5.20 10.17 -3.38
N THR A 117 5.96 9.46 -4.22
CA THR A 117 5.97 7.99 -4.23
C THR A 117 7.37 7.48 -3.99
N CYS A 118 7.48 6.53 -3.07
CA CYS A 118 8.67 5.78 -2.75
C CYS A 118 8.47 4.32 -3.13
N SER A 119 9.52 3.69 -3.65
CA SER A 119 9.49 2.26 -3.96
C SER A 119 10.85 1.63 -3.85
N VAL A 120 10.89 0.39 -3.37
CA VAL A 120 12.09 -0.43 -3.32
C VAL A 120 11.74 -1.88 -3.64
N ASP A 121 12.62 -2.56 -4.37
CA ASP A 121 12.57 -4.02 -4.49
C ASP A 121 13.59 -4.60 -3.50
N PHE A 122 13.17 -5.60 -2.72
CA PHE A 122 13.99 -6.21 -1.69
C PHE A 122 13.92 -7.75 -1.74
N LEU A 123 14.93 -8.38 -1.16
CA LEU A 123 14.97 -9.84 -1.03
C LEU A 123 13.95 -10.30 0.00
N GLY A 124 12.95 -11.05 -0.43
CA GLY A 124 11.83 -11.43 0.41
C GLY A 124 11.28 -12.80 0.08
N TRP A 125 11.10 -13.63 1.10
CA TRP A 125 10.44 -14.92 0.97
C TRP A 125 8.93 -14.77 1.07
N TYR A 126 8.20 -15.29 0.09
CA TYR A 126 6.74 -15.16 0.06
C TYR A 126 6.08 -15.87 1.25
N ASP A 127 6.66 -16.95 1.75
CA ASP A 127 6.15 -17.69 2.91
C ASP A 127 6.38 -16.96 4.26
N ALA A 128 7.06 -15.81 4.26
CA ALA A 128 7.23 -14.98 5.44
C ALA A 128 6.00 -14.09 5.72
N GLY A 129 5.90 -13.66 6.97
CA GLY A 129 5.08 -12.52 7.37
C GLY A 129 5.92 -11.25 7.36
N TYR A 130 5.30 -10.14 7.00
CA TYR A 130 5.93 -8.82 6.96
C TYR A 130 5.12 -7.82 7.75
N THR A 131 5.77 -6.92 8.47
CA THR A 131 5.11 -5.76 9.08
C THR A 131 5.55 -4.49 8.38
N LEU A 132 4.60 -3.77 7.81
CA LEU A 132 4.81 -2.52 7.09
C LEU A 132 4.57 -1.36 8.05
N HIS A 133 5.64 -0.71 8.48
CA HIS A 133 5.59 0.39 9.42
C HIS A 133 5.56 1.73 8.70
N VAL A 134 4.73 2.64 9.18
CA VAL A 134 4.73 4.06 8.82
C VAL A 134 4.84 4.85 10.10
N TYR A 135 5.86 5.70 10.21
CA TYR A 135 6.10 6.45 11.45
C TYR A 135 6.68 7.83 11.20
N LYS A 136 6.40 8.72 12.16
CA LYS A 136 6.87 10.10 12.17
C LYS A 136 8.29 10.15 12.73
N ALA A 137 9.28 10.27 11.84
CA ALA A 137 10.69 10.23 12.20
C ALA A 137 11.16 11.53 12.89
N ARG A 138 10.77 12.69 12.35
CA ARG A 138 11.11 14.01 12.91
C ARG A 138 10.22 15.10 12.31
N GLY A 139 9.78 16.08 13.09
CA GLY A 139 9.07 17.25 12.54
C GLY A 139 7.81 16.81 11.79
N THR A 140 7.72 17.06 10.48
CA THR A 140 6.65 16.54 9.60
C THR A 140 7.16 15.47 8.62
N MET A 141 8.32 14.88 8.89
CA MET A 141 8.91 13.79 8.11
C MET A 141 8.35 12.45 8.55
N TRP A 142 7.88 11.69 7.58
CA TRP A 142 7.34 10.34 7.70
C TRP A 142 8.22 9.35 6.95
N THR A 143 8.44 8.20 7.56
CA THR A 143 9.27 7.12 7.03
C THR A 143 8.47 5.84 7.00
N ALA A 144 8.71 5.02 5.98
CA ALA A 144 8.17 3.69 5.85
C ALA A 144 9.25 2.62 5.81
N THR A 145 9.01 1.52 6.53
CA THR A 145 9.87 0.33 6.52
C THR A 145 9.05 -0.95 6.38
N VAL A 146 9.70 -2.00 5.88
CA VAL A 146 9.17 -3.37 5.84
C VAL A 146 10.04 -4.23 6.74
N VAL A 147 9.45 -4.86 7.74
CA VAL A 147 10.15 -5.77 8.65
C VAL A 147 9.75 -7.20 8.32
N ASN A 148 10.72 -8.07 8.09
CA ASN A 148 10.48 -9.52 7.98
C ASN A 148 10.28 -10.11 9.38
N ASN A 149 9.08 -10.60 9.69
CA ASN A 149 8.72 -11.07 11.03
C ASN A 149 9.42 -12.38 11.45
N LYS A 150 10.14 -13.05 10.53
CA LYS A 150 10.91 -14.26 10.81
C LYS A 150 12.38 -13.95 11.12
N THR A 151 12.94 -12.93 10.47
CA THR A 151 14.38 -12.62 10.56
C THR A 151 14.67 -11.29 11.24
N ASP A 152 13.63 -10.51 11.56
CA ASP A 152 13.70 -9.13 12.06
C ASP A 152 14.50 -8.19 11.14
N LEU A 153 14.67 -8.57 9.87
CA LEU A 153 15.37 -7.74 8.90
C LEU A 153 14.45 -6.60 8.47
N GLU A 154 14.90 -5.38 8.71
CA GLU A 154 14.22 -4.17 8.28
C GLU A 154 14.73 -3.71 6.92
N THR A 155 13.80 -3.34 6.04
CA THR A 155 14.06 -2.69 4.75
C THR A 155 13.46 -1.30 4.76
N HIS A 156 14.29 -0.29 4.51
CA HIS A 156 13.83 1.09 4.30
C HIS A 156 13.12 1.22 2.96
N VAL A 157 11.84 1.61 2.98
CA VAL A 157 11.05 1.82 1.75
C VAL A 157 11.25 3.23 1.24
N GLY A 158 11.21 4.23 2.12
CA GLY A 158 11.40 5.63 1.76
C GLY A 158 10.89 6.59 2.83
N SER A 159 11.08 7.87 2.57
CA SER A 159 10.65 8.95 3.45
C SER A 159 10.20 10.19 2.68
N TYR A 160 9.26 10.93 3.26
CA TYR A 160 8.81 12.22 2.74
C TYR A 160 8.44 13.18 3.88
N THR A 161 8.46 14.48 3.59
CA THR A 161 8.06 15.54 4.52
C THR A 161 6.74 16.13 4.05
N LEU A 162 5.77 16.21 4.96
CA LEU A 162 4.46 16.83 4.71
C LEU A 162 4.47 18.31 5.10
N PRO A 163 3.52 19.10 4.55
CA PRO A 163 3.19 20.43 5.06
C PRO A 163 2.92 20.45 6.57
N SER A 164 3.24 21.56 7.23
CA SER A 164 3.22 21.67 8.70
C SER A 164 1.82 21.70 9.32
N ASP A 165 0.78 21.95 8.52
CA ASP A 165 -0.61 21.91 8.92
C ASP A 165 -1.17 20.48 9.03
N LYS A 166 -0.42 19.47 8.54
CA LYS A 166 -0.82 18.06 8.61
C LYS A 166 -0.44 17.42 9.95
N GLY A 167 -1.40 16.69 10.51
CA GLY A 167 -1.24 15.99 11.78
C GLY A 167 -0.64 14.58 11.64
N GLY A 168 -0.93 13.75 12.63
CA GLY A 168 -0.65 12.31 12.65
C GLY A 168 -1.61 11.52 11.75
N ILE A 169 -1.45 10.20 11.74
CA ILE A 169 -2.32 9.30 11.00
C ILE A 169 -3.67 9.17 11.73
N ALA A 170 -4.76 9.33 11.00
CA ALA A 170 -6.12 9.14 11.49
C ALA A 170 -6.36 7.67 11.92
N GLY A 171 -7.35 7.47 12.77
CA GLY A 171 -7.60 6.18 13.42
C GLY A 171 -8.18 5.10 12.52
N SER A 172 -8.60 5.39 11.30
CA SER A 172 -9.28 4.42 10.45
C SER A 172 -9.07 4.70 8.98
N GLN A 173 -8.94 3.64 8.18
CA GLN A 173 -8.99 3.72 6.72
C GLN A 173 -9.27 2.34 6.10
N GLN A 174 -9.11 2.23 4.79
CA GLN A 174 -9.27 1.00 4.03
C GLN A 174 -7.93 0.45 3.55
N GLY A 175 -7.90 -0.84 3.27
CA GLY A 175 -6.88 -1.55 2.52
C GLY A 175 -7.50 -2.23 1.32
N PHE A 176 -6.66 -2.55 0.35
CA PHE A 176 -7.10 -3.12 -0.92
C PHE A 176 -6.19 -4.24 -1.40
N VAL A 177 -6.79 -5.11 -2.19
CA VAL A 177 -6.06 -5.91 -3.18
C VAL A 177 -6.40 -5.32 -4.54
N GLU A 178 -5.39 -4.79 -5.22
CA GLU A 178 -5.52 -4.34 -6.61
C GLU A 178 -4.94 -5.40 -7.53
N TYR A 179 -5.61 -5.60 -8.67
CA TYR A 179 -5.08 -6.36 -9.80
C TYR A 179 -5.08 -5.47 -11.04
N THR A 180 -3.91 -5.40 -11.68
CA THR A 180 -3.73 -4.67 -12.94
C THR A 180 -2.99 -5.59 -13.89
N PRO A 181 -3.70 -6.41 -14.68
CA PRO A 181 -3.04 -7.08 -15.76
C PRO A 181 -2.94 -6.13 -16.95
N TRP A 182 -1.81 -6.16 -17.64
CA TRP A 182 -1.68 -5.60 -18.99
C TRP A 182 -2.42 -6.46 -20.04
N ASP A 183 -3.09 -7.54 -19.61
CA ASP A 183 -3.73 -8.56 -20.46
C ASP A 183 -5.11 -8.94 -19.87
N PRO A 184 -6.23 -8.95 -20.62
CA PRO A 184 -7.58 -9.28 -20.13
C PRO A 184 -7.80 -10.73 -19.62
N GLY A 185 -6.74 -11.47 -19.32
CA GLY A 185 -6.79 -12.82 -18.76
C GLY A 185 -7.44 -12.87 -17.36
N SER A 186 -7.91 -14.07 -16.99
CA SER A 186 -8.39 -14.34 -15.64
C SER A 186 -7.26 -14.16 -14.61
N PRO A 187 -7.48 -13.47 -13.48
CA PRO A 187 -6.46 -13.31 -12.47
C PRO A 187 -5.92 -14.65 -11.97
N THR A 188 -4.58 -14.78 -11.93
CA THR A 188 -3.92 -15.90 -11.25
C THR A 188 -4.38 -15.96 -9.81
N TYR A 189 -4.64 -17.15 -9.29
CA TYR A 189 -5.02 -17.32 -7.89
C TYR A 189 -4.00 -16.64 -6.96
N THR A 190 -4.50 -15.92 -5.97
CA THR A 190 -3.70 -15.26 -4.95
C THR A 190 -4.36 -15.37 -3.58
N SER A 191 -3.58 -15.22 -2.51
CA SER A 191 -4.15 -14.94 -1.19
C SER A 191 -3.25 -14.01 -0.40
N VAL A 192 -3.88 -13.12 0.35
CA VAL A 192 -3.24 -12.23 1.30
C VAL A 192 -3.86 -12.44 2.67
N THR A 193 -3.04 -12.34 3.70
CA THR A 193 -3.50 -12.20 5.08
C THR A 193 -3.25 -10.77 5.51
N PHE A 194 -4.30 -10.07 5.90
CA PHE A 194 -4.24 -8.80 6.59
C PHE A 194 -4.37 -9.08 8.08
N GLU A 195 -3.43 -8.61 8.89
CA GLU A 195 -3.53 -8.71 10.33
C GLU A 195 -3.93 -7.37 10.96
N THR A 196 -4.37 -7.45 12.21
CA THR A 196 -4.77 -6.28 12.99
C THR A 196 -3.63 -5.24 13.01
N PRO A 197 -3.90 -3.96 12.67
CA PRO A 197 -2.87 -2.93 12.73
C PRO A 197 -2.34 -2.76 14.15
N VAL A 198 -1.05 -2.44 14.26
CA VAL A 198 -0.37 -2.22 15.55
C VAL A 198 0.09 -0.77 15.66
N THR A 199 0.10 -0.23 16.86
CA THR A 199 0.65 1.10 17.13
C THR A 199 1.39 1.10 18.47
N VAL A 200 2.32 2.03 18.64
CA VAL A 200 3.02 2.26 19.92
C VAL A 200 2.27 3.26 20.81
N THR A 201 1.14 3.78 20.33
CA THR A 201 0.32 4.74 21.09
C THR A 201 -0.30 4.03 22.31
N PRO A 202 -0.02 4.47 23.55
CA PRO A 202 -0.51 3.78 24.75
C PRO A 202 -2.04 3.72 24.81
N GLY A 203 -2.57 2.53 25.09
CA GLY A 203 -4.01 2.29 25.22
C GLY A 203 -4.77 2.24 23.87
N SER A 204 -4.10 2.39 22.74
CA SER A 204 -4.69 2.23 21.42
C SER A 204 -4.65 0.77 20.98
N GLU A 205 -5.77 0.28 20.44
CA GLU A 205 -5.88 -1.10 19.96
C GLU A 205 -6.39 -1.10 18.52
N GLY A 206 -5.71 -1.87 17.66
CA GLY A 206 -6.15 -2.07 16.28
C GLY A 206 -7.31 -3.05 16.16
N SER A 207 -8.02 -2.96 15.05
CA SER A 207 -9.08 -3.87 14.63
C SER A 207 -9.19 -3.87 13.11
N LEU A 208 -9.72 -4.97 12.57
CA LEU A 208 -10.09 -5.09 11.17
C LEU A 208 -11.61 -5.23 11.06
N GLY A 209 -12.19 -4.61 10.05
CA GLY A 209 -13.55 -4.92 9.60
C GLY A 209 -13.56 -6.07 8.59
N ASP A 210 -14.74 -6.38 8.07
CA ASP A 210 -14.89 -7.46 7.09
C ASP A 210 -14.16 -7.15 5.79
N ALA A 211 -13.53 -8.17 5.20
CA ALA A 211 -13.06 -8.11 3.82
C ALA A 211 -14.22 -8.40 2.84
N ARG A 212 -14.31 -7.63 1.76
CA ARG A 212 -15.41 -7.72 0.79
C ARG A 212 -14.88 -7.69 -0.64
N GLU A 213 -15.63 -8.28 -1.57
CA GLU A 213 -15.35 -8.08 -2.99
C GLU A 213 -15.65 -6.64 -3.38
N TYR A 214 -14.71 -6.05 -4.11
CA TYR A 214 -14.78 -4.66 -4.54
C TYR A 214 -14.68 -4.53 -6.06
N GLY A 215 -15.14 -3.40 -6.57
CA GLY A 215 -14.97 -3.00 -7.96
C GLY A 215 -15.48 -4.03 -8.98
N VAL A 216 -14.73 -4.18 -10.08
CA VAL A 216 -15.11 -5.05 -11.20
C VAL A 216 -15.06 -6.55 -10.88
N ALA A 217 -14.50 -6.93 -9.73
CA ALA A 217 -14.42 -8.33 -9.30
C ALA A 217 -15.69 -8.83 -8.61
N ARG A 218 -16.58 -7.93 -8.16
CA ARG A 218 -17.81 -8.30 -7.44
C ARG A 218 -18.65 -9.30 -8.24
N GLY A 219 -18.81 -10.50 -7.67
CA GLY A 219 -19.56 -11.62 -8.26
C GLY A 219 -18.88 -12.30 -9.45
N ARG A 220 -17.61 -11.99 -9.75
CA ARG A 220 -16.88 -12.51 -10.92
C ARG A 220 -15.72 -13.42 -10.58
N LEU A 221 -15.17 -13.33 -9.36
CA LEU A 221 -14.06 -14.17 -8.90
C LEU A 221 -14.54 -15.14 -7.82
N THR A 222 -13.80 -16.23 -7.62
CA THR A 222 -13.91 -17.00 -6.38
C THR A 222 -13.27 -16.18 -5.27
N PHE A 223 -14.07 -15.45 -4.50
CA PHE A 223 -13.62 -14.78 -3.29
C PHE A 223 -13.92 -15.62 -2.06
N ARG A 224 -12.91 -15.80 -1.20
CA ARG A 224 -13.07 -16.47 0.09
C ARG A 224 -12.38 -15.65 1.18
N VAL A 225 -13.13 -15.38 2.24
CA VAL A 225 -12.60 -14.76 3.45
C VAL A 225 -12.63 -15.78 4.56
N ARG A 226 -11.55 -15.83 5.33
CA ARG A 226 -11.46 -16.61 6.55
C ARG A 226 -10.96 -15.72 7.68
N GLY A 227 -11.76 -15.61 8.74
CA GLY A 227 -11.32 -15.04 10.01
C GLY A 227 -10.17 -15.84 10.61
N LEU A 228 -9.15 -15.14 11.10
CA LEU A 228 -8.05 -15.66 11.88
C LEU A 228 -8.09 -15.00 13.27
N GLN A 229 -7.43 -15.63 14.26
CA GLN A 229 -7.38 -15.11 15.62
C GLN A 229 -6.79 -13.69 15.72
N LYS A 230 -5.92 -13.30 14.78
CA LYS A 230 -5.26 -11.98 14.73
C LYS A 230 -5.41 -11.28 13.36
N GLY A 231 -6.39 -11.66 12.55
CA GLY A 231 -6.50 -11.09 11.21
C GLY A 231 -7.58 -11.68 10.33
N LEU A 232 -7.54 -11.32 9.05
CA LEU A 232 -8.40 -11.84 8.01
C LEU A 232 -7.53 -12.33 6.84
N LYS A 233 -7.77 -13.56 6.42
CA LYS A 233 -7.21 -14.09 5.19
C LYS A 233 -8.23 -13.95 4.07
N SER A 234 -7.83 -13.28 3.01
CA SER A 234 -8.59 -13.11 1.77
C SER A 234 -7.90 -13.88 0.65
N ALA A 235 -8.66 -14.73 -0.04
CA ALA A 235 -8.20 -15.48 -1.21
C ALA A 235 -9.06 -15.14 -2.42
N LEU A 236 -8.42 -15.03 -3.59
CA LEU A 236 -9.01 -14.66 -4.87
C LEU A 236 -8.49 -15.59 -5.96
N GLY A 237 -9.33 -15.94 -6.93
CA GLY A 237 -8.90 -16.64 -8.14
C GLY A 237 -10.07 -16.84 -9.10
N SER A 238 -9.79 -17.26 -10.33
CA SER A 238 -10.85 -17.66 -11.27
C SER A 238 -11.55 -18.94 -10.81
N ASN A 239 -12.87 -18.99 -11.06
CA ASN A 239 -13.57 -20.27 -11.10
C ASN A 239 -12.92 -21.08 -12.23
N LYS A 240 -12.39 -22.28 -11.93
CA LYS A 240 -12.19 -23.28 -12.98
C LYS A 240 -13.53 -23.85 -13.39
#